data_AF-A0A1Y4F490-F1
#
_entry.id   AF-A0A1Y4F490-F1
#
_cell.length_a   1.000
_cell.length_b   1.000
_cell.length_c   1.000
_cell.angle_alpha   90.00
_cell.angle_beta   90.00
_cell.angle_gamma   90.00
#
_symmetry.space_group_name_H-M   'P 1'
#
loop_
_entity.id
_entity.type
_entity.pdbx_description
1 polymer ?
#
loop_
_entity_poly.entity_id
_entity_poly.type
_entity_poly.pdbx_seq_one_letter_code
_entity_poly.pdbx_strand_id
1 'polypeptide(L)' 'MAVMDGCEGGNKTWVLEERECPQCKAEMDVYTSRGRVVEDAVCSKCGYVIKAQEQVIPGMEKKES' A
#
# COMPACT_ATOMS: atom_id res chain seq x y z
N MET A 1 -23.87 28.86 -9.22
CA MET A 1 -23.03 27.71 -9.62
C MET A 1 -22.75 26.92 -8.35
N ALA A 2 -23.55 25.90 -8.07
CA ALA A 2 -23.24 24.96 -6.99
C ALA A 2 -22.28 23.93 -7.59
N VAL A 3 -21.00 24.02 -7.24
CA VAL A 3 -20.02 22.99 -7.60
C VAL A 3 -20.43 21.73 -6.86
N MET A 4 -20.88 20.76 -7.65
CA MET A 4 -21.14 19.41 -7.18
C MET A 4 -19.79 18.82 -6.80
N ASP A 5 -19.57 18.54 -5.52
CA ASP A 5 -18.58 17.53 -5.11
C ASP A 5 -19.34 16.46 -4.31
N GLY A 6 -20.23 15.79 -5.04
CA GLY A 6 -20.73 14.49 -4.64
C GLY A 6 -19.59 13.50 -4.80
N CYS A 7 -18.77 13.33 -3.76
CA CYS A 7 -17.83 12.23 -3.67
C CYS A 7 -18.58 10.97 -3.24
N GLU A 8 -19.50 10.52 -4.11
CA GLU A 8 -20.14 9.22 -4.04
C GLU A 8 -19.33 8.24 -4.87
N GLY A 9 -18.53 7.39 -4.22
CA GLY A 9 -17.69 6.42 -4.90
C GLY A 9 -17.22 5.32 -3.96
N GLY A 10 -18.15 4.51 -3.47
CA GLY A 10 -17.85 3.30 -2.72
C GLY A 10 -17.00 2.32 -3.54
N ASN A 11 -15.72 2.25 -3.24
CA ASN A 11 -14.82 1.18 -3.65
C ASN A 11 -14.00 0.80 -2.42
N LYS A 12 -13.43 -0.42 -2.38
CA LYS A 12 -12.49 -0.83 -1.33
C LYS A 12 -11.28 0.13 -1.38
N THR A 13 -11.36 1.29 -0.72
CA THR A 13 -10.40 2.37 -0.84
C THR A 13 -9.11 1.95 -0.15
N TRP A 14 -8.19 1.45 -0.96
CA TRP A 14 -6.77 1.55 -0.68
C TRP A 14 -6.46 3.06 -0.62
N VAL A 15 -5.98 3.51 0.51
CA VAL A 15 -5.52 4.87 0.75
C VAL A 15 -4.06 4.92 0.30
N LEU A 16 -3.78 5.77 -0.68
CA LEU A 16 -2.41 6.12 -1.03
C LEU A 16 -1.85 6.97 0.11
N GLU A 17 -0.84 6.47 0.80
CA GLU A 17 -0.18 7.16 1.91
C GLU A 17 1.29 7.38 1.54
N GLU A 18 1.73 8.64 1.57
CA GLU A 18 3.14 8.97 1.36
C GLU A 18 3.91 8.62 2.64
N ARG A 19 4.91 7.75 2.50
CA ARG A 19 5.80 7.35 3.60
C ARG A 19 7.25 7.55 3.21
N GLU A 20 8.06 7.84 4.21
CA GLU A 20 9.50 7.91 4.07
C GLU A 20 10.11 6.51 4.09
N CYS A 21 11.04 6.25 3.18
CA CYS A 21 11.81 5.01 3.19
C CYS A 21 12.63 4.89 4.49
N PRO A 22 12.51 3.79 5.25
CA PRO A 22 13.34 3.61 6.45
C PRO A 22 14.83 3.49 6.13
N GLN A 23 15.20 3.18 4.88
CA GLN A 23 16.59 2.93 4.48
C GLN A 23 17.28 4.14 3.83
N CYS A 24 16.53 5.03 3.15
CA CYS A 24 17.10 6.18 2.46
C CYS A 24 16.35 7.50 2.70
N LYS A 25 15.24 7.48 3.47
CA LYS A 25 14.36 8.62 3.74
C LYS A 25 13.81 9.33 2.50
N ALA A 26 13.75 8.62 1.38
CA ALA A 26 13.05 9.11 0.20
C ALA A 26 11.54 8.98 0.40
N GLU A 27 10.79 9.95 -0.10
CA GLU A 27 9.34 9.92 -0.20
C GLU A 27 8.94 8.78 -1.16
N MET A 28 8.04 7.89 -0.71
CA MET A 28 7.45 6.85 -1.54
C MET A 28 5.96 6.71 -1.25
N ASP A 29 5.19 6.44 -2.30
CA ASP A 29 3.77 6.17 -2.20
C ASP A 29 3.51 4.71 -1.81
N VAL A 30 2.76 4.51 -0.74
CA VAL A 30 2.40 3.17 -0.24
C VAL A 30 0.89 3.03 -0.20
N TYR A 31 0.37 1.98 -0.83
CA TYR A 31 -1.05 1.65 -0.72
C TYR A 31 -1.33 0.98 0.63
N THR A 32 -2.15 1.64 1.44
CA THR A 32 -2.58 1.12 2.74
C THR A 32 -4.10 0.94 2.79
N SER A 33 -4.58 -0.07 3.50
CA SER A 33 -6.00 -0.23 3.80
C SER A 33 -6.15 -0.40 5.30
N ARG A 34 -6.91 0.51 5.93
CA ARG A 34 -7.12 0.55 7.39
C ARG A 34 -5.78 0.52 8.18
N GLY A 35 -4.76 1.23 7.68
CA GLY A 35 -3.44 1.34 8.31
C GLY A 35 -2.49 0.16 8.07
N ARG A 36 -2.86 -0.82 7.23
CA ARG A 36 -1.98 -1.92 6.82
C ARG A 36 -1.59 -1.78 5.36
N VAL A 37 -0.32 -2.03 5.04
CA VAL A 37 0.16 -2.05 3.66
C VAL A 37 -0.48 -3.24 2.94
N VAL A 38 -1.14 -2.99 1.82
CA VAL A 38 -1.89 -4.00 1.07
C VAL A 38 -1.16 -4.55 -0.15
N GLU A 39 -0.15 -3.83 -0.63
CA GLU A 39 0.62 -4.14 -1.84
C GLU A 39 2.10 -3.90 -1.57
N ASP A 40 2.99 -4.63 -2.25
CA ASP A 40 4.41 -4.37 -2.14
C ASP A 40 4.77 -3.01 -2.75
N ALA A 41 5.47 -2.17 -1.98
CA ALA A 41 5.95 -0.87 -2.42
C ALA A 41 7.47 -0.90 -2.54
N VAL A 42 7.99 -0.63 -3.73
CA VAL A 42 9.43 -0.60 -4.00
C VAL A 42 9.91 0.84 -4.01
N CYS A 43 10.90 1.15 -3.18
CA CYS A 43 11.52 2.46 -3.17
C CYS A 43 12.39 2.65 -4.43
N SER A 44 12.01 3.60 -5.28
CA SER A 44 12.73 3.92 -6.52
C SER A 44 14.16 4.43 -6.33
N LYS A 45 14.53 4.85 -5.11
CA LYS A 45 15.87 5.41 -4.80
C LYS A 45 16.88 4.37 -4.34
N CYS A 46 16.48 3.41 -3.51
CA CYS A 46 17.39 2.44 -2.90
C CYS A 46 17.05 0.98 -3.24
N GLY A 47 15.90 0.72 -3.86
CA GLY A 47 15.43 -0.63 -4.16
C GLY A 47 14.87 -1.37 -2.94
N TYR A 48 14.64 -0.67 -1.82
CA TYR A 48 14.03 -1.28 -0.63
C TYR A 48 12.57 -1.64 -0.91
N VAL A 49 12.18 -2.89 -0.63
CA VAL A 49 10.81 -3.38 -0.84
C VAL A 49 10.08 -3.43 0.50
N ILE A 50 9.07 -2.58 0.67
CA ILE A 50 8.07 -2.70 1.73
C ILE A 50 7.09 -3.77 1.28
N LYS A 51 7.16 -4.95 1.90
CA LYS A 51 6.20 -6.01 1.59
C LYS A 51 4.81 -5.63 2.10
N ALA A 52 3.79 -5.94 1.31
CA ALA A 52 2.42 -5.98 1.80
C ALA A 52 2.38 -6.74 3.12
N GLN A 53 1.69 -6.19 4.12
CA GLN A 53 1.29 -6.98 5.27
C GLN A 53 0.25 -7.95 4.75
N GLU A 54 0.72 -9.10 4.28
CA GLU A 54 -0.10 -10.26 3.97
C GLU A 54 -1.10 -10.37 5.12
N GLN A 55 -2.37 -10.20 4.78
CA GLN A 55 -3.43 -10.67 5.65
C GLN A 55 -3.04 -12.13 5.88
N VAL A 56 -2.65 -12.48 7.10
CA VAL A 56 -2.36 -13.86 7.47
C VAL A 56 -3.62 -14.66 7.15
N ILE A 57 -3.72 -15.13 5.92
CA ILE A 57 -4.42 -16.35 5.55
C ILE A 57 -3.35 -17.40 5.84
N PRO A 58 -3.35 -18.01 7.04
CA PRO A 58 -2.48 -19.15 7.31
C PRO A 58 -2.85 -20.25 6.32
N GLY A 59 -2.12 -20.36 5.20
CA GLY A 59 -2.48 -21.34 4.18
C GLY A 59 -1.79 -21.25 2.81
N MET A 60 -0.89 -20.31 2.55
CA MET A 60 -0.04 -20.37 1.35
C MET A 60 1.38 -20.78 1.72
N GLU A 61 1.48 -22.05 2.10
CA GLU A 61 2.73 -22.79 2.07
C GLU A 61 3.23 -22.84 0.63
N LYS A 62 4.23 -22.01 0.35
CA LYS A 62 5.13 -22.17 -0.79
C LYS A 62 6.00 -23.41 -0.58
N LYS A 63 5.55 -24.56 -1.09
CA LYS A 63 6.33 -25.72 -1.58
C LYS A 63 5.44 -26.44 -2.58
N GLU A 64 5.59 -26.35 -3.90
CA GLU A 64 6.67 -26.98 -4.69
C GLU A 64 7.31 -28.19 -3.98
N SER A 65 6.70 -29.37 -4.15
CA SER A 65 7.37 -30.61 -4.58
C SER A 65 6.37 -31.75 -4.77
#